data_AF-A0A0G1EXT3-F1
#
_entry.id   AF-A0A0G1EXT3-F1
#
_cell.length_a   1.000
_cell.length_b   1.000
_cell.length_c   1.000
_cell.angle_alpha   90.00
_cell.angle_beta   90.00
_cell.angle_gamma   90.00
#
_symmetry.space_group_name_H-M   'P 1'
#
loop_
_entity.id
_entity.type
_entity.pdbx_description
1 polymer ?
#
loop_
_entity_poly.entity_id
_entity_poly.type
_entity_poly.pdbx_seq_one_letter_code
_entity_poly.pdbx_strand_id
1 'polypeptide(L)'
;MAFVSKALLLVVMLVFGWMYINVSNLVKGKKNHDNNSASNNNLWGADSANADAPGGGKGSPSTPFLAYFDGKEYKLENDILFGRPTSFNAKYEIAKQKYEDGLVSPDLYKISAKVTPTNGKLLFQIQEREIEESFFKWLKLRRVVHPKNTEIVADSDYTKFYVLKRRGFEESLVLPTAVMTRKGVDIAARVVDQQLVWQQGVSDNDKDTAIHFQKNDSVEVIFKNLKKNVAPFLVTKSWFRDWIPGYSDDWAISNTFVALFHQRSPFGNIKTAALLPIFLGFWLLHKIGLGEGAIAIAPFFFGYQVCSLIYEYKDAEGSYRQVAVSEPRAWHYNNEIIGLPKESILSDGELRLRITSTKRHTLGFVGVTQQMKDVEGKQFTQEEVRLSRAYHHRLKKDVTRELNNAESEYVHMVTGDVVDLEFDASNMPIGEDQKETYVIQSSGFYTALRPEYRQFADDWQTKRAAEDKKRRGQLVSISSYK
;
A
#
# COMPACT_ATOMS: atom_id res chain seq x y z
N MET A 1 -12.08 9.32 40.22
CA MET A 1 -10.99 8.93 39.30
C MET A 1 -10.29 7.64 39.74
N ALA A 2 -9.63 7.60 40.91
CA ALA A 2 -8.90 6.41 41.36
C ALA A 2 -9.76 5.15 41.57
N PHE A 3 -11.01 5.30 42.04
CA PHE A 3 -11.93 4.18 42.23
C PHE A 3 -12.37 3.54 40.89
N VAL A 4 -12.71 4.36 39.90
CA VAL A 4 -13.13 3.90 38.57
C VAL A 4 -11.97 3.21 37.85
N SER A 5 -10.75 3.75 37.94
CA SER A 5 -9.55 3.11 37.38
C SER A 5 -9.26 1.75 38.01
N LYS A 6 -9.40 1.61 39.35
CA LYS A 6 -9.23 0.33 40.05
C LYS A 6 -10.33 -0.67 39.71
N ALA A 7 -11.58 -0.22 39.58
CA ALA A 7 -12.69 -1.07 39.18
C ALA A 7 -12.52 -1.58 37.74
N LEU A 8 -12.04 -0.75 36.82
CA LEU A 8 -11.79 -1.13 35.44
C LEU A 8 -10.62 -2.12 35.33
N LEU A 9 -9.55 -1.90 36.11
CA LEU A 9 -8.44 -2.85 36.21
C LEU A 9 -8.89 -4.22 36.74
N LEU A 10 -9.78 -4.23 37.74
CA LEU A 10 -10.34 -5.46 38.32
C LEU A 10 -11.18 -6.23 37.29
N VAL A 11 -12.01 -5.53 36.52
CA VAL A 11 -12.82 -6.13 35.43
C VAL A 11 -11.90 -6.73 34.35
N VAL A 12 -10.84 -6.02 33.97
CA VAL A 12 -9.84 -6.53 33.02
C VAL A 12 -9.18 -7.80 33.58
N MET A 13 -8.72 -7.79 34.83
CA MET A 13 -8.09 -8.98 35.44
C MET A 13 -9.05 -10.17 35.55
N LEU A 14 -10.33 -9.94 35.86
CA LEU A 14 -11.35 -11.00 35.92
C LEU A 14 -11.62 -11.62 34.55
N VAL A 15 -11.71 -10.80 33.49
CA VAL A 15 -11.90 -11.29 32.11
C VAL A 15 -10.68 -12.09 31.65
N PHE A 16 -9.47 -11.61 31.92
CA PHE A 16 -8.23 -12.33 31.60
C PHE A 16 -8.10 -13.64 32.39
N GLY A 17 -8.43 -13.63 33.68
CA GLY A 17 -8.42 -14.83 34.52
C GLY A 17 -9.42 -15.89 34.06
N TRP A 18 -10.64 -15.47 33.71
CA TRP A 18 -11.69 -16.37 33.20
C TRP A 18 -11.32 -16.99 31.84
N MET A 19 -10.77 -16.18 30.92
CA MET A 19 -10.28 -16.67 29.62
C MET A 19 -9.13 -17.66 29.76
N TYR A 20 -8.16 -17.40 30.65
CA TYR A 20 -7.02 -18.30 30.88
C TYR A 20 -7.46 -19.68 31.37
N ILE A 21 -8.42 -19.73 32.29
CA ILE A 21 -8.97 -20.98 32.83
C ILE A 21 -9.64 -21.81 31.72
N ASN A 22 -10.47 -21.18 30.89
CA ASN A 22 -11.17 -21.88 29.80
C ASN A 22 -10.23 -22.43 28.72
N VAL A 23 -9.21 -21.66 28.33
CA VAL A 23 -8.20 -22.12 27.37
C VAL A 23 -7.37 -23.28 27.94
N SER A 24 -7.02 -23.23 29.23
CA SER A 24 -6.27 -24.31 29.88
C SER A 24 -7.06 -25.63 29.96
N ASN A 25 -8.38 -25.55 30.14
CA ASN A 25 -9.26 -26.72 30.19
C ASN A 25 -9.49 -27.33 28.80
N LEU A 26 -9.48 -26.52 27.74
CA LEU A 26 -9.59 -27.01 26.35
C LEU A 26 -8.34 -27.81 25.92
N VAL A 27 -7.16 -27.39 26.38
CA VAL A 27 -5.87 -28.05 26.04
C VAL A 27 -5.68 -29.37 26.80
N LYS A 28 -6.20 -29.49 28.02
CA LYS A 28 -6.14 -30.74 28.80
C LYS A 28 -7.09 -31.83 28.30
N GLY A 29 -8.04 -31.51 27.41
CA GLY A 29 -9.07 -32.43 26.92
C GLY A 29 -8.68 -33.32 25.72
N LYS A 30 -7.57 -33.06 25.03
CA LYS A 30 -7.14 -33.88 23.88
C LYS A 30 -6.13 -34.95 24.32
N LYS A 31 -6.65 -36.11 24.75
CA LYS A 31 -5.89 -37.36 24.82
C LYS A 31 -5.90 -38.02 23.43
N ASN A 32 -4.70 -38.38 22.98
CA ASN A 32 -4.40 -39.14 21.76
C ASN A 32 -5.23 -40.41 21.63
N HIS A 33 -5.75 -40.64 20.43
CA HIS A 33 -6.10 -41.97 19.94
C HIS A 33 -5.47 -42.09 18.55
N ASP A 34 -4.23 -42.54 18.51
CA ASP A 34 -3.61 -43.05 17.29
C ASP A 34 -4.01 -44.52 17.13
N ASN A 35 -4.42 -44.90 15.93
CA ASN A 35 -4.25 -46.26 15.43
C ASN A 35 -4.13 -46.26 13.89
N ASN A 36 -3.09 -46.95 13.43
CA ASN A 36 -2.70 -47.19 12.05
C ASN A 36 -3.77 -47.92 11.21
N SER A 37 -3.83 -47.62 9.91
CA SER A 37 -3.79 -48.66 8.87
C SER A 37 -3.41 -48.07 7.50
N ALA A 38 -2.41 -48.69 6.87
CA ALA A 38 -1.93 -48.44 5.52
C ALA A 38 -2.91 -48.94 4.44
N SER A 39 -2.90 -48.32 3.26
CA SER A 39 -2.91 -49.05 1.99
C SER A 39 -2.51 -48.18 0.79
N ASN A 40 -1.48 -48.66 0.11
CA ASN A 40 -0.95 -48.33 -1.22
C ASN A 40 -1.97 -47.86 -2.27
N ASN A 41 -1.55 -46.93 -3.12
CA ASN A 41 -1.34 -47.23 -4.54
C ASN A 41 -0.43 -46.19 -5.21
N ASN A 42 0.83 -46.59 -5.38
CA ASN A 42 1.72 -46.02 -6.39
C ASN A 42 1.21 -46.41 -7.78
N LEU A 43 0.99 -45.42 -8.64
CA LEU A 43 0.92 -45.61 -10.08
C LEU A 43 1.94 -44.64 -10.72
N TRP A 44 3.18 -45.14 -10.79
CA TRP A 44 4.25 -44.87 -11.75
C TRP A 44 4.05 -43.71 -12.75
N GLY A 45 5.02 -42.82 -12.98
CA GLY A 45 6.44 -42.88 -12.68
C GLY A 45 7.18 -41.80 -13.48
N ALA A 46 8.43 -41.56 -13.11
CA ALA A 46 9.28 -40.49 -13.60
C ALA A 46 9.69 -40.65 -15.06
N ASP A 47 9.55 -39.57 -15.83
CA ASP A 47 10.46 -39.27 -16.94
C ASP A 47 11.38 -38.14 -16.51
N SER A 48 12.63 -38.53 -16.25
CA SER A 48 13.78 -37.64 -16.18
C SER A 48 14.05 -37.06 -17.56
N ALA A 49 13.73 -35.78 -17.74
CA ALA A 49 14.32 -34.94 -18.77
C ALA A 49 14.93 -33.72 -18.08
N ASN A 50 16.23 -33.81 -17.80
CA ASN A 50 17.08 -32.65 -17.55
C ASN A 50 17.12 -31.81 -18.84
N ALA A 51 16.45 -30.66 -18.81
CA ALA A 51 16.89 -29.52 -19.58
C ALA A 51 17.38 -28.50 -18.56
N ASP A 52 18.68 -28.20 -18.61
CA ASP A 52 19.33 -27.18 -17.81
C ASP A 52 18.64 -25.83 -18.02
N ALA A 53 17.64 -25.54 -17.18
CA ALA A 53 17.14 -24.19 -17.01
C ALA A 53 18.19 -23.41 -16.20
N PRO A 54 18.67 -22.25 -16.67
CA PRO A 54 19.63 -21.45 -15.92
C PRO A 54 19.05 -21.12 -14.54
N GLY A 55 19.89 -21.34 -13.52
CA GLY A 55 19.60 -21.34 -12.09
C GLY A 55 18.36 -20.58 -11.63
N GLY A 56 17.52 -21.30 -10.87
CA GLY A 56 16.30 -20.80 -10.23
C GLY A 56 16.50 -19.48 -9.49
N GLY A 57 16.24 -18.39 -10.21
CA GLY A 57 16.02 -17.09 -9.61
C GLY A 57 14.72 -17.15 -8.85
N LYS A 58 14.81 -17.13 -7.50
CA LYS A 58 13.68 -16.90 -6.62
C LYS A 58 13.20 -15.46 -6.82
N GLY A 59 12.44 -15.28 -7.89
CA GLY A 59 11.72 -14.07 -8.20
C GLY A 59 10.47 -13.99 -7.35
N SER A 60 9.93 -12.79 -7.21
CA SER A 60 9.08 -12.47 -6.07
C SER A 60 8.34 -11.12 -6.30
N PRO A 61 7.41 -10.71 -5.42
CA PRO A 61 6.29 -9.81 -5.75
C PRO A 61 6.48 -8.28 -5.85
N SER A 62 5.81 -7.66 -6.83
CA SER A 62 5.32 -6.28 -6.82
C SER A 62 3.89 -6.30 -7.38
N THR A 63 2.97 -5.61 -6.70
CA THR A 63 1.53 -5.53 -6.97
C THR A 63 1.11 -5.53 -8.46
N PRO A 64 -0.12 -6.01 -8.77
CA PRO A 64 -0.63 -6.04 -10.14
C PRO A 64 -0.76 -4.62 -10.69
N PHE A 65 -0.53 -4.48 -12.00
CA PHE A 65 -0.58 -3.18 -12.68
C PHE A 65 -1.95 -2.92 -13.28
N LEU A 66 -2.42 -1.68 -13.15
CA LEU A 66 -3.49 -1.12 -13.94
C LEU A 66 -2.93 -0.57 -15.25
N ALA A 67 -3.58 -0.87 -16.37
CA ALA A 67 -3.38 -0.21 -17.64
C ALA A 67 -4.70 0.42 -18.12
N TYR A 68 -4.61 1.53 -18.85
CA TYR A 68 -5.76 2.20 -19.46
C TYR A 68 -5.63 2.18 -20.98
N PHE A 69 -6.75 2.14 -21.69
CA PHE A 69 -6.76 2.28 -23.14
C PHE A 69 -6.76 3.75 -23.54
N ASP A 70 -5.81 4.18 -24.37
CA ASP A 70 -5.70 5.58 -24.81
C ASP A 70 -6.47 5.89 -26.11
N GLY A 71 -7.22 4.90 -26.62
CA GLY A 71 -7.88 4.95 -27.94
C GLY A 71 -7.12 4.19 -29.03
N LYS A 72 -5.87 3.78 -28.78
CA LYS A 72 -5.04 3.00 -29.72
C LYS A 72 -4.49 1.74 -29.07
N GLU A 73 -3.91 1.87 -27.89
CA GLU A 73 -3.27 0.78 -27.16
C GLU A 73 -3.48 0.90 -25.64
N TYR A 74 -3.24 -0.19 -24.93
CA TYR A 74 -3.19 -0.18 -23.47
C TYR A 74 -1.84 0.33 -22.99
N LYS A 75 -1.86 1.37 -22.14
CA LYS A 75 -0.68 1.97 -21.52
C LYS A 75 -0.70 1.75 -20.01
N LEU A 76 0.47 1.50 -19.44
CA LEU A 76 0.59 1.31 -18.00
C LEU A 76 0.26 2.60 -17.25
N GLU A 77 -0.64 2.48 -16.29
CA GLU A 77 -1.01 3.55 -15.36
C GLU A 77 -0.13 3.41 -14.12
N ASN A 78 -0.43 2.47 -13.23
CA ASN A 78 0.40 2.23 -12.06
C ASN A 78 0.06 0.88 -11.44
N ASP A 79 0.87 0.49 -10.48
CA ASP A 79 0.59 -0.63 -9.61
C ASP A 79 -0.55 -0.32 -8.62
N ILE A 80 -1.41 -1.31 -8.36
CA ILE A 80 -2.62 -1.22 -7.52
C ILE A 80 -2.68 -2.42 -6.58
N LEU A 81 -3.55 -2.38 -5.56
CA LEU A 81 -3.72 -3.44 -4.54
C LEU A 81 -2.71 -3.37 -3.38
N PHE A 82 -2.08 -2.22 -3.12
CA PHE A 82 -1.16 -2.09 -1.98
C PHE A 82 -1.83 -2.30 -0.62
N GLY A 83 -3.02 -1.75 -0.41
CA GLY A 83 -3.77 -1.80 0.86
C GLY A 83 -3.01 -1.29 2.09
N ARG A 84 -3.72 -0.95 3.17
CA ARG A 84 -3.10 -0.44 4.40
C ARG A 84 -3.64 -1.12 5.67
N PRO A 85 -2.74 -1.64 6.54
CA PRO A 85 -1.36 -2.07 6.26
C PRO A 85 -1.24 -2.94 5.01
N THR A 86 0.00 -3.07 4.51
CA THR A 86 0.30 -3.75 3.24
C THR A 86 -0.49 -5.05 3.04
N SER A 87 -1.09 -5.16 1.87
CA SER A 87 -1.79 -6.34 1.33
C SER A 87 -0.85 -7.51 1.05
N PHE A 88 0.47 -7.30 1.18
CA PHE A 88 1.46 -8.31 0.88
C PHE A 88 1.72 -9.27 2.05
N ASN A 89 1.75 -10.57 1.74
CA ASN A 89 2.54 -11.52 2.51
C ASN A 89 3.15 -12.60 1.61
N ALA A 90 4.39 -12.99 1.87
CA ALA A 90 5.03 -14.08 1.13
C ALA A 90 4.26 -15.41 1.23
N LYS A 91 3.51 -15.62 2.33
CA LYS A 91 2.70 -16.84 2.54
C LYS A 91 1.22 -16.55 2.32
N TYR A 92 0.63 -17.31 1.40
CA TYR A 92 -0.80 -17.24 1.07
C TYR A 92 -1.73 -17.26 2.27
N GLU A 93 -1.62 -18.25 3.15
CA GLU A 93 -2.53 -18.38 4.30
C GLU A 93 -2.48 -17.17 5.23
N ILE A 94 -1.32 -16.53 5.37
CA ILE A 94 -1.16 -15.35 6.21
C ILE A 94 -1.75 -14.11 5.54
N ALA A 95 -1.49 -13.92 4.23
CA ALA A 95 -2.08 -12.80 3.49
C ALA A 95 -3.61 -12.88 3.50
N LYS A 96 -4.14 -14.07 3.19
CA LYS A 96 -5.56 -14.35 3.20
C LYS A 96 -6.17 -14.09 4.57
N GLN A 97 -5.61 -14.67 5.64
CA GLN A 97 -6.11 -14.47 6.99
C GLN A 97 -6.13 -12.99 7.38
N LYS A 98 -5.04 -12.25 7.12
CA LYS A 98 -5.00 -10.80 7.43
C LYS A 98 -6.09 -10.02 6.71
N TYR A 99 -6.32 -10.35 5.43
CA TYR A 99 -7.36 -9.73 4.64
C TYR A 99 -8.76 -10.06 5.18
N GLU A 100 -9.05 -11.34 5.43
CA GLU A 100 -10.34 -11.82 5.95
C GLU A 100 -10.63 -11.31 7.38
N ASP A 101 -9.60 -11.13 8.20
CA ASP A 101 -9.68 -10.50 9.53
C ASP A 101 -9.89 -8.98 9.47
N GLY A 102 -9.95 -8.38 8.26
CA GLY A 102 -10.16 -6.95 8.06
C GLY A 102 -8.96 -6.08 8.44
N LEU A 103 -7.76 -6.67 8.49
CA LEU A 103 -6.52 -5.96 8.84
C LEU A 103 -5.91 -5.21 7.66
N VAL A 104 -6.42 -5.39 6.45
CA VAL A 104 -5.94 -4.75 5.22
C VAL A 104 -7.07 -3.94 4.62
N SER A 105 -6.90 -2.63 4.55
CA SER A 105 -7.84 -1.75 3.85
C SER A 105 -7.69 -1.87 2.33
N PRO A 106 -8.72 -1.55 1.55
CA PRO A 106 -8.61 -1.42 0.10
C PRO A 106 -7.59 -0.35 -0.30
N ASP A 107 -6.97 -0.54 -1.46
CA ASP A 107 -6.15 0.46 -2.11
C ASP A 107 -7.02 1.44 -2.89
N LEU A 108 -6.76 2.74 -2.77
CA LEU A 108 -7.46 3.84 -3.42
C LEU A 108 -6.42 4.66 -4.18
N TYR A 109 -6.50 4.58 -5.51
CA TYR A 109 -5.52 5.19 -6.40
C TYR A 109 -6.20 6.16 -7.37
N LYS A 110 -5.63 7.37 -7.50
CA LYS A 110 -6.05 8.34 -8.52
C LYS A 110 -5.40 8.00 -9.85
N ILE A 111 -6.21 7.74 -10.87
CA ILE A 111 -5.73 7.59 -12.24
C ILE A 111 -5.22 8.94 -12.74
N SER A 112 -3.93 9.00 -13.08
CA SER A 112 -3.24 10.19 -13.55
C SER A 112 -3.46 10.44 -15.03
N ALA A 113 -3.61 9.36 -15.82
CA ALA A 113 -3.90 9.47 -17.23
C ALA A 113 -5.29 10.06 -17.53
N LYS A 114 -5.37 10.75 -18.67
CA LYS A 114 -6.67 11.16 -19.24
C LYS A 114 -7.32 9.96 -19.93
N VAL A 115 -8.29 9.35 -19.26
CA VAL A 115 -9.07 8.23 -19.80
C VAL A 115 -10.11 8.78 -20.77
N THR A 116 -10.12 8.27 -22.01
CA THR A 116 -11.09 8.69 -23.03
C THR A 116 -12.03 7.53 -23.35
N PRO A 117 -13.36 7.72 -23.27
CA PRO A 117 -14.32 6.69 -23.63
C PRO A 117 -14.15 6.21 -25.07
N THR A 118 -14.19 4.90 -25.27
CA THR A 118 -14.23 4.25 -26.59
C THR A 118 -15.56 3.51 -26.70
N ASN A 119 -16.39 3.88 -27.68
CA ASN A 119 -17.74 3.30 -27.86
C ASN A 119 -18.60 3.33 -26.58
N GLY A 120 -18.54 4.43 -25.82
CA GLY A 120 -19.28 4.58 -24.57
C GLY A 120 -18.73 3.76 -23.38
N LYS A 121 -17.52 3.20 -23.50
CA LYS A 121 -16.86 2.42 -22.45
C LYS A 121 -15.53 3.05 -22.04
N LEU A 122 -15.21 2.97 -20.75
CA LEU A 122 -13.86 3.18 -20.26
C LEU A 122 -13.18 1.80 -20.17
N LEU A 123 -12.05 1.66 -20.85
CA LEU A 123 -11.37 0.37 -21.00
C LEU A 123 -10.09 0.36 -20.18
N PHE A 124 -9.95 -0.65 -19.33
CA PHE A 124 -8.76 -0.88 -18.51
C PHE A 124 -8.34 -2.34 -18.58
N GLN A 125 -7.12 -2.62 -18.13
CA GLN A 125 -6.65 -3.96 -17.86
C GLN A 125 -6.02 -4.02 -16.48
N ILE A 126 -6.25 -5.12 -15.78
CA ILE A 126 -5.35 -5.56 -14.71
C ILE A 126 -4.33 -6.49 -15.36
N GLN A 127 -3.05 -6.21 -15.17
CA GLN A 127 -1.94 -6.98 -15.72
C GLN A 127 -1.07 -7.46 -14.57
N GLU A 128 -1.01 -8.78 -14.37
CA GLU A 128 -0.10 -9.38 -13.41
C GLU A 128 1.28 -9.55 -14.06
N ARG A 129 2.25 -8.75 -13.63
CA ARG A 129 3.50 -8.52 -14.39
C ARG A 129 4.75 -8.96 -13.66
N GLU A 130 4.65 -9.24 -12.37
CA GLU A 130 5.78 -9.70 -11.57
C GLU A 130 5.62 -11.15 -11.18
N ILE A 131 6.67 -11.73 -10.59
CA ILE A 131 6.66 -13.11 -10.11
C ILE A 131 5.87 -13.19 -8.79
N GLU A 132 4.57 -13.03 -8.93
CA GLU A 132 3.59 -13.02 -7.86
C GLU A 132 2.24 -13.60 -8.30
N GLU A 133 1.36 -13.71 -7.32
CA GLU A 133 -0.05 -13.96 -7.56
C GLU A 133 -0.92 -13.04 -6.70
N SER A 134 -2.02 -12.61 -7.29
CA SER A 134 -2.94 -11.61 -6.75
C SER A 134 -4.33 -12.18 -6.62
N PHE A 135 -5.03 -11.81 -5.55
CA PHE A 135 -6.37 -12.28 -5.20
C PHE A 135 -7.30 -11.10 -5.04
N PHE A 136 -7.93 -10.67 -6.12
CA PHE A 136 -8.88 -9.56 -6.10
C PHE A 136 -10.21 -10.03 -5.54
N LYS A 137 -10.69 -9.37 -4.48
CA LYS A 137 -12.02 -9.60 -3.92
C LYS A 137 -13.08 -8.75 -4.61
N TRP A 138 -12.77 -7.48 -4.86
CA TRP A 138 -13.63 -6.56 -5.59
C TRP A 138 -12.83 -5.38 -6.13
N LEU A 139 -13.41 -4.70 -7.12
CA LEU A 139 -12.83 -3.49 -7.70
C LEU A 139 -13.93 -2.49 -8.03
N LYS A 140 -13.65 -1.20 -7.77
CA LYS A 140 -14.57 -0.09 -8.02
C LYS A 140 -13.87 1.03 -8.75
N LEU A 141 -14.56 1.62 -9.73
CA LEU A 141 -14.13 2.85 -10.36
C LEU A 141 -15.07 3.97 -9.92
N ARG A 142 -14.53 5.09 -9.48
CA ARG A 142 -15.30 6.29 -9.16
C ARG A 142 -14.93 7.40 -10.11
N ARG A 143 -15.94 8.05 -10.67
CA ARG A 143 -15.80 9.31 -11.39
C ARG A 143 -16.02 10.44 -10.41
N VAL A 144 -15.07 11.35 -10.32
CA VAL A 144 -15.16 12.56 -9.50
C VAL A 144 -15.19 13.75 -10.43
N VAL A 145 -16.26 14.55 -10.38
CA VAL A 145 -16.41 15.79 -11.15
C VAL A 145 -16.18 16.96 -10.20
N HIS A 146 -15.19 17.79 -10.50
CA HIS A 146 -14.71 18.82 -9.60
C HIS A 146 -14.21 20.06 -10.36
N PRO A 147 -14.06 21.23 -9.72
CA PRO A 147 -13.67 22.47 -10.41
C PRO A 147 -12.29 22.36 -11.07
N LYS A 148 -12.10 22.97 -12.25
CA LYS A 148 -10.84 22.89 -13.02
C LYS A 148 -9.60 23.36 -12.24
N ASN A 149 -9.76 24.31 -11.32
CA ASN A 149 -8.69 24.84 -10.47
C ASN A 149 -8.39 23.97 -9.23
N THR A 150 -8.94 22.76 -9.16
CA THR A 150 -8.72 21.81 -8.05
C THR A 150 -8.00 20.55 -8.51
N GLU A 151 -7.44 19.80 -7.56
CA GLU A 151 -6.74 18.54 -7.81
C GLU A 151 -7.14 17.49 -6.77
N ILE A 152 -7.18 16.22 -7.18
CA ILE A 152 -7.45 15.10 -6.28
C ILE A 152 -6.12 14.56 -5.74
N VAL A 153 -6.07 14.32 -4.43
CA VAL A 153 -4.92 13.71 -3.77
C VAL A 153 -5.41 12.64 -2.79
N ALA A 154 -4.90 11.42 -2.90
CA ALA A 154 -5.21 10.35 -1.97
C ALA A 154 -4.49 10.56 -0.63
N ASP A 155 -5.09 10.10 0.46
CA ASP A 155 -4.38 9.99 1.73
C ASP A 155 -3.40 8.82 1.71
N SER A 156 -2.38 8.86 2.57
CA SER A 156 -1.36 7.79 2.66
C SER A 156 -1.93 6.44 3.11
N ASP A 157 -3.11 6.45 3.74
CA ASP A 157 -3.83 5.25 4.20
C ASP A 157 -4.71 4.63 3.11
N TYR A 158 -4.83 5.28 1.94
CA TYR A 158 -5.64 4.83 0.81
C TYR A 158 -7.12 4.63 1.15
N THR A 159 -7.63 5.35 2.15
CA THR A 159 -9.02 5.24 2.59
C THR A 159 -9.90 6.36 2.05
N LYS A 160 -9.30 7.50 1.70
CA LYS A 160 -10.02 8.68 1.22
C LYS A 160 -9.13 9.52 0.29
N PHE A 161 -9.77 10.48 -0.37
CA PHE A 161 -9.09 11.50 -1.15
C PHE A 161 -9.57 12.88 -0.72
N TYR A 162 -8.77 13.90 -1.02
CA TYR A 162 -9.10 15.30 -0.86
C TYR A 162 -9.22 15.97 -2.22
N VAL A 163 -10.10 16.96 -2.34
CA VAL A 163 -10.26 17.82 -3.52
C VAL A 163 -9.74 19.21 -3.16
N LEU A 164 -8.54 19.53 -3.61
CA LEU A 164 -7.79 20.70 -3.13
C LEU A 164 -7.72 21.79 -4.20
N LYS A 165 -8.02 23.05 -3.85
CA LYS A 165 -7.77 24.21 -4.71
C LYS A 165 -6.26 24.42 -4.86
N ARG A 166 -5.73 24.34 -6.10
CA ARG A 166 -4.28 24.37 -6.36
C ARG A 166 -3.59 25.58 -5.75
N ARG A 167 -4.02 26.78 -6.12
CA ARG A 167 -3.41 28.05 -5.66
C ARG A 167 -3.45 28.21 -4.14
N GLY A 168 -4.62 27.96 -3.52
CA GLY A 168 -4.74 28.10 -2.07
C GLY A 168 -3.92 27.06 -1.29
N PHE A 169 -3.75 25.87 -1.87
CA PHE A 169 -2.88 24.85 -1.32
C PHE A 169 -1.41 25.25 -1.44
N GLU A 170 -0.96 25.66 -2.63
CA GLU A 170 0.41 26.15 -2.89
C GLU A 170 0.80 27.29 -1.96
N GLU A 171 -0.07 28.30 -1.82
CA GLU A 171 0.13 29.45 -0.91
C GLU A 171 0.19 29.04 0.57
N SER A 172 -0.38 27.90 0.93
CA SER A 172 -0.36 27.37 2.30
C SER A 172 0.82 26.45 2.62
N LEU A 173 1.60 26.04 1.60
CA LEU A 173 2.72 25.14 1.78
C LEU A 173 3.90 25.86 2.45
N VAL A 174 4.27 25.35 3.61
CA VAL A 174 5.54 25.64 4.27
C VAL A 174 6.58 24.66 3.72
N LEU A 175 7.59 25.21 3.06
CA LEU A 175 8.71 24.45 2.52
C LEU A 175 9.75 24.17 3.61
N PRO A 176 10.53 23.08 3.49
CA PRO A 176 11.58 22.79 4.45
C PRO A 176 12.66 23.88 4.44
N THR A 177 13.09 24.28 5.62
CA THR A 177 14.23 25.19 5.82
C THR A 177 15.58 24.50 5.65
N ALA A 178 15.61 23.17 5.85
CA ALA A 178 16.79 22.34 5.66
C ALA A 178 16.37 20.88 5.41
N VAL A 179 17.16 20.17 4.61
CA VAL A 179 17.05 18.72 4.43
C VAL A 179 18.44 18.11 4.59
N MET A 180 18.71 17.59 5.77
CA MET A 180 20.04 17.13 6.16
C MET A 180 20.22 15.65 5.88
N THR A 181 21.23 15.30 5.10
CA THR A 181 21.70 13.91 4.98
C THR A 181 22.40 13.45 6.26
N ARG A 182 22.61 12.14 6.42
CA ARG A 182 23.44 11.59 7.52
C ARG A 182 24.86 12.16 7.59
N LYS A 183 25.38 12.68 6.47
CA LYS A 183 26.71 13.31 6.38
C LYS A 183 26.69 14.80 6.74
N GLY A 184 25.54 15.34 7.15
CA GLY A 184 25.40 16.76 7.49
C GLY A 184 25.34 17.70 6.28
N VAL A 185 25.13 17.17 5.06
CA VAL A 185 24.94 17.98 3.85
C VAL A 185 23.48 18.37 3.73
N ASP A 186 23.20 19.66 3.57
CA ASP A 186 21.87 20.18 3.25
C ASP A 186 21.58 20.04 1.76
N ILE A 187 20.47 19.39 1.44
CA ILE A 187 19.99 19.13 0.09
C ILE A 187 18.57 19.65 -0.14
N ALA A 188 18.10 20.63 0.65
CA ALA A 188 16.74 21.17 0.55
C ALA A 188 16.36 21.63 -0.86
N ALA A 189 17.30 22.23 -1.60
CA ALA A 189 17.10 22.69 -2.98
C ALA A 189 16.56 21.62 -3.94
N ARG A 190 16.70 20.33 -3.62
CA ARG A 190 16.21 19.20 -4.42
C ARG A 190 14.74 18.83 -4.19
N VAL A 191 14.02 19.45 -3.26
CA VAL A 191 12.64 19.03 -2.92
C VAL A 191 11.70 20.19 -2.62
N VAL A 192 12.14 21.43 -2.89
CA VAL A 192 11.41 22.67 -2.55
C VAL A 192 10.70 23.31 -3.73
N ASP A 193 10.84 22.77 -4.94
CA ASP A 193 10.13 23.31 -6.11
C ASP A 193 8.64 22.95 -6.05
N GLN A 194 7.82 23.95 -5.72
CA GLN A 194 6.36 23.80 -5.61
C GLN A 194 5.70 23.40 -6.93
N GLN A 195 6.31 23.71 -8.08
CA GLN A 195 5.75 23.31 -9.38
C GLN A 195 5.73 21.78 -9.54
N LEU A 196 6.65 21.09 -8.86
CA LEU A 196 6.72 19.63 -8.89
C LEU A 196 5.52 18.99 -8.20
N VAL A 197 4.83 19.66 -7.28
CA VAL A 197 3.66 19.09 -6.56
C VAL A 197 2.60 18.56 -7.53
N TRP A 198 2.39 19.22 -8.66
CA TRP A 198 1.31 18.86 -9.59
C TRP A 198 1.77 18.18 -10.88
N GLN A 199 3.07 18.01 -11.08
CA GLN A 199 3.59 17.31 -12.25
C GLN A 199 3.24 15.81 -12.18
N GLN A 200 2.65 15.26 -13.24
CA GLN A 200 2.19 13.86 -13.23
C GLN A 200 3.27 12.86 -13.67
N GLY A 201 4.10 13.22 -14.66
CA GLY A 201 5.10 12.33 -15.24
C GLY A 201 6.48 12.43 -14.59
N VAL A 202 7.21 11.32 -14.59
CA VAL A 202 8.65 11.28 -14.30
C VAL A 202 9.40 11.79 -15.53
N SER A 203 10.05 12.94 -15.42
CA SER A 203 10.89 13.49 -16.50
C SER A 203 12.33 13.00 -16.38
N ASP A 204 13.06 12.95 -17.50
CA ASP A 204 14.50 12.63 -17.48
C ASP A 204 15.32 13.66 -16.67
N ASN A 205 14.80 14.89 -16.51
CA ASN A 205 15.38 15.96 -15.70
C ASN A 205 15.17 15.76 -14.18
N ASP A 206 14.30 14.85 -13.77
CA ASP A 206 14.03 14.57 -12.35
C ASP A 206 15.23 13.91 -11.65
N LYS A 207 16.30 13.58 -12.39
CA LYS A 207 17.55 13.05 -11.84
C LYS A 207 18.34 14.08 -11.02
N ASP A 208 18.21 15.36 -11.35
CA ASP A 208 18.98 16.43 -10.70
C ASP A 208 18.17 17.18 -9.64
N THR A 209 16.84 17.13 -9.75
CA THR A 209 15.88 17.88 -8.92
C THR A 209 15.14 17.02 -7.90
N ALA A 210 15.65 15.82 -7.57
CA ALA A 210 15.03 14.93 -6.59
C ALA A 210 16.06 14.31 -5.63
N ILE A 211 15.57 13.81 -4.49
CA ILE A 211 16.38 13.01 -3.57
C ILE A 211 16.27 11.55 -3.98
N HIS A 212 17.41 10.94 -4.29
CA HIS A 212 17.50 9.53 -4.58
C HIS A 212 18.07 8.80 -3.38
N PHE A 213 17.20 8.08 -2.69
CA PHE A 213 17.58 7.27 -1.57
C PHE A 213 18.25 5.98 -2.04
N GLN A 214 19.25 5.52 -1.29
CA GLN A 214 19.66 4.13 -1.24
C GLN A 214 18.89 3.38 -0.15
N LYS A 215 19.01 2.05 -0.12
CA LYS A 215 18.50 1.25 0.99
C LYS A 215 19.09 1.75 2.31
N ASN A 216 18.21 1.98 3.28
CA ASN A 216 18.52 2.51 4.61
C ASN A 216 19.08 3.93 4.63
N ASP A 217 19.08 4.66 3.51
CA ASP A 217 19.36 6.10 3.56
C ASP A 217 18.27 6.80 4.35
N SER A 218 18.66 7.86 5.05
CA SER A 218 17.70 8.72 5.73
C SER A 218 18.10 10.18 5.63
N VAL A 219 17.09 11.04 5.60
CA VAL A 219 17.24 12.49 5.68
C VAL A 219 16.43 13.04 6.86
N GLU A 220 16.93 14.09 7.49
CA GLU A 220 16.19 14.89 8.47
C GLU A 220 15.69 16.17 7.79
N VAL A 221 14.37 16.33 7.71
CA VAL A 221 13.68 17.45 7.09
C VAL A 221 13.19 18.38 8.20
N ILE A 222 13.51 19.66 8.11
CA ILE A 222 13.21 20.65 9.15
C ILE A 222 12.29 21.73 8.59
N PHE A 223 11.13 21.90 9.21
CA PHE A 223 10.18 22.99 8.95
C PHE A 223 10.15 23.94 10.14
N LYS A 224 9.95 25.23 9.88
CA LYS A 224 9.87 26.27 10.92
C LYS A 224 8.63 27.13 10.73
N ASN A 225 8.32 27.95 11.74
CA ASN A 225 7.20 28.89 11.75
C ASN A 225 5.82 28.22 11.68
N LEU A 226 5.70 26.99 12.19
CA LEU A 226 4.42 26.28 12.30
C LEU A 226 3.68 26.66 13.58
N LYS A 227 2.35 26.65 13.53
CA LYS A 227 1.48 26.93 14.68
C LYS A 227 1.30 25.66 15.53
N LYS A 228 1.84 25.64 16.75
CA LYS A 228 1.85 24.47 17.66
C LYS A 228 0.49 23.76 17.85
N ASN A 229 -0.61 24.51 17.92
CA ASN A 229 -1.93 23.94 18.24
C ASN A 229 -2.76 23.54 17.00
N VAL A 230 -2.15 23.55 15.81
CA VAL A 230 -2.82 23.22 14.55
C VAL A 230 -2.15 21.98 13.95
N ALA A 231 -2.93 20.94 13.65
CA ALA A 231 -2.39 19.70 13.10
C ALA A 231 -1.75 19.97 11.72
N PRO A 232 -0.48 19.57 11.50
CA PRO A 232 0.14 19.66 10.20
C PRO A 232 -0.23 18.48 9.31
N PHE A 233 -0.23 18.72 8.01
CA PHE A 233 -0.33 17.69 6.98
C PHE A 233 0.94 17.74 6.14
N LEU A 234 1.66 16.62 6.12
CA LEU A 234 2.82 16.43 5.27
C LEU A 234 2.35 16.05 3.87
N VAL A 235 2.96 16.68 2.87
CA VAL A 235 2.66 16.49 1.45
C VAL A 235 3.94 15.96 0.82
N THR A 236 3.86 14.77 0.25
CA THR A 236 5.01 14.11 -0.36
C THR A 236 4.71 13.70 -1.78
N LYS A 237 5.72 13.81 -2.63
CA LYS A 237 5.69 13.27 -3.97
C LYS A 237 6.85 12.32 -4.17
N SER A 238 6.54 11.04 -4.39
CA SER A 238 7.54 10.00 -4.51
C SER A 238 7.17 8.96 -5.56
N TRP A 239 8.19 8.24 -6.05
CA TRP A 239 8.03 7.07 -6.89
C TRP A 239 9.13 6.04 -6.60
N PHE A 240 8.89 4.80 -7.00
CA PHE A 240 9.81 3.70 -6.80
C PHE A 240 10.81 3.59 -7.95
N ARG A 241 12.11 3.61 -7.63
CA ARG A 241 13.19 3.71 -8.63
C ARG A 241 13.86 2.36 -8.95
N ASP A 242 13.46 1.28 -8.30
CA ASP A 242 14.12 0.00 -8.46
C ASP A 242 13.40 -0.93 -9.42
N TRP A 243 14.19 -1.70 -10.16
CA TRP A 243 13.67 -2.85 -10.87
C TRP A 243 13.93 -4.09 -10.04
N ILE A 244 12.84 -4.72 -9.61
CA ILE A 244 12.89 -5.88 -8.76
C ILE A 244 11.99 -6.95 -9.37
N PRO A 245 12.54 -7.98 -10.04
CA PRO A 245 11.79 -9.19 -10.36
C PRO A 245 11.67 -10.02 -9.09
N GLY A 246 10.98 -9.55 -8.06
CA GLY A 246 11.45 -9.98 -6.75
C GLY A 246 10.82 -9.39 -5.51
N TYR A 247 11.12 -10.05 -4.38
CA TYR A 247 10.70 -10.00 -2.97
C TYR A 247 11.06 -11.35 -2.32
N SER A 248 12.35 -11.69 -2.30
CA SER A 248 12.77 -13.04 -1.88
C SER A 248 12.35 -13.35 -0.45
N ASP A 249 12.23 -14.65 -0.10
CA ASP A 249 12.04 -15.11 1.29
C ASP A 249 13.10 -14.54 2.25
N ASP A 250 14.29 -14.18 1.74
CA ASP A 250 15.35 -13.55 2.54
C ASP A 250 14.96 -12.14 3.02
N TRP A 251 13.97 -11.50 2.39
CA TRP A 251 13.38 -10.24 2.84
C TRP A 251 12.26 -10.46 3.85
N ALA A 252 11.75 -11.69 3.95
CA ALA A 252 10.91 -12.12 5.06
C ALA A 252 11.71 -12.27 6.38
N ILE A 253 13.04 -12.09 6.38
CA ILE A 253 13.82 -12.08 7.62
C ILE A 253 13.62 -10.72 8.31
N SER A 254 12.74 -10.80 9.32
CA SER A 254 12.31 -9.79 10.27
C SER A 254 13.35 -8.71 10.65
N ASN A 255 13.00 -7.45 10.46
CA ASN A 255 13.48 -6.36 11.31
C ASN A 255 12.31 -5.79 12.13
N THR A 256 11.60 -6.64 12.87
CA THR A 256 10.83 -6.31 14.09
C THR A 256 10.10 -7.56 14.60
N PHE A 257 9.65 -7.51 15.86
CA PHE A 257 8.85 -8.42 16.69
C PHE A 257 7.91 -9.46 16.01
N VAL A 258 7.63 -9.41 14.71
CA VAL A 258 6.87 -10.41 13.95
C VAL A 258 7.58 -11.78 13.92
N ALA A 259 8.91 -11.84 14.04
CA ALA A 259 9.64 -13.11 14.22
C ALA A 259 9.19 -13.91 15.46
N LEU A 260 8.68 -13.23 16.49
CA LEU A 260 8.13 -13.86 17.70
C LEU A 260 6.81 -14.61 17.41
N PHE A 261 6.10 -14.28 16.34
CA PHE A 261 4.93 -15.03 15.84
C PHE A 261 5.32 -16.18 14.89
N HIS A 262 6.54 -16.16 14.34
CA HIS A 262 7.02 -17.16 13.39
C HIS A 262 7.76 -18.34 14.01
N GLN A 263 8.07 -18.31 15.32
CA GLN A 263 8.52 -19.52 15.99
C GLN A 263 7.35 -20.50 16.12
N ARG A 264 7.41 -21.58 15.32
CA ARG A 264 6.68 -22.84 15.52
C ARG A 264 6.96 -23.36 16.94
N SER A 265 6.24 -22.85 17.92
CA SER A 265 6.05 -23.51 19.20
C SER A 265 4.61 -23.99 19.28
N PRO A 266 4.32 -25.13 19.91
CA PRO A 266 2.95 -25.62 20.11
C PRO A 266 2.08 -24.66 20.95
N PHE A 267 2.64 -23.54 21.43
CA PHE A 267 1.96 -22.47 22.16
C PHE A 267 1.68 -21.21 21.32
N GLY A 268 1.92 -21.23 20.00
CA GLY A 268 1.73 -20.08 19.10
C GLY A 268 0.31 -19.47 19.17
N ASN A 269 -0.72 -20.31 19.22
CA ASN A 269 -2.12 -19.86 19.25
C ASN A 269 -2.51 -19.13 20.54
N ILE A 270 -1.82 -19.38 21.66
CA ILE A 270 -2.12 -18.76 22.95
C ILE A 270 -1.59 -17.32 23.01
N LYS A 271 -0.48 -17.03 22.33
CA LYS A 271 0.08 -15.66 22.26
C LYS A 271 -0.73 -14.76 21.32
N THR A 272 -1.22 -15.30 20.20
CA THR A 272 -2.10 -14.56 19.27
C THR A 272 -3.47 -14.27 19.90
N ALA A 273 -4.04 -15.23 20.64
CA ALA A 273 -5.30 -15.06 21.35
C ALA A 273 -5.22 -14.05 22.51
N ALA A 274 -4.04 -13.84 23.11
CA ALA A 274 -3.83 -12.85 24.16
C ALA A 274 -3.69 -11.40 23.63
N LEU A 275 -3.31 -11.23 22.36
CA LEU A 275 -3.14 -9.92 21.72
C LEU A 275 -4.39 -9.46 20.96
N LEU A 276 -5.24 -10.39 20.52
CA LEU A 276 -6.51 -10.11 19.86
C LEU A 276 -7.44 -9.15 20.66
N PRO A 277 -7.60 -9.27 21.99
CA PRO A 277 -8.43 -8.37 22.79
C PRO A 277 -7.84 -6.96 22.90
N ILE A 278 -6.51 -6.85 22.89
CA ILE A 278 -5.81 -5.55 22.87
C ILE A 278 -6.05 -4.89 21.51
N PHE A 279 -5.91 -5.65 20.43
CA PHE A 279 -6.20 -5.19 19.06
C PHE A 279 -7.67 -4.77 18.87
N LEU A 280 -8.63 -5.61 19.28
CA LEU A 280 -10.05 -5.30 19.21
C LEU A 280 -10.43 -4.11 20.08
N GLY A 281 -9.85 -4.01 21.28
CA GLY A 281 -10.06 -2.86 22.17
C GLY A 281 -9.56 -1.55 21.55
N PHE A 282 -8.39 -1.56 20.90
CA PHE A 282 -7.85 -0.37 20.22
C PHE A 282 -8.61 -0.01 18.94
N TRP A 283 -8.97 -1.00 18.12
CA TRP A 283 -9.81 -0.78 16.93
C TRP A 283 -11.16 -0.18 17.29
N LEU A 284 -11.78 -0.69 18.38
CA LEU A 284 -13.02 -0.14 18.91
C LEU A 284 -12.78 1.32 19.35
N LEU A 285 -11.77 1.60 20.17
CA LEU A 285 -11.43 2.94 20.67
C LEU A 285 -11.14 3.96 19.56
N HIS A 286 -10.49 3.54 18.47
CA HIS A 286 -10.27 4.37 17.29
C HIS A 286 -11.59 4.71 16.58
N LYS A 287 -12.50 3.72 16.43
CA LYS A 287 -13.82 3.95 15.82
C LYS A 287 -14.72 4.90 16.63
N ILE A 288 -14.53 5.02 17.94
CA ILE A 288 -15.29 5.93 18.81
C ILE A 288 -14.61 7.31 19.00
N GLY A 289 -13.52 7.59 18.27
CA GLY A 289 -12.90 8.91 18.25
C GLY A 289 -12.10 9.29 19.50
N LEU A 290 -11.72 8.32 20.35
CA LEU A 290 -10.99 8.55 21.61
C LEU A 290 -9.48 8.28 21.51
N GLY A 291 -8.94 8.19 20.29
CA GLY A 291 -7.62 7.61 19.99
C GLY A 291 -6.43 8.56 19.87
N GLU A 292 -6.34 9.67 20.61
CA GLU A 292 -5.19 10.59 20.54
C GLU A 292 -3.90 10.06 21.24
N GLY A 293 -3.92 8.85 21.82
CA GLY A 293 -2.78 8.31 22.61
C GLY A 293 -2.16 6.99 22.14
N ALA A 294 -2.47 6.49 20.95
CA ALA A 294 -2.15 5.10 20.53
C ALA A 294 -0.76 4.91 19.88
N ILE A 295 0.33 5.46 20.45
CA ILE A 295 1.66 5.50 19.78
C ILE A 295 2.54 4.26 20.09
N ALA A 296 2.16 3.38 21.03
CA ALA A 296 3.01 2.25 21.45
C ALA A 296 2.89 0.95 20.62
N ILE A 297 1.99 0.88 19.63
CA ILE A 297 1.71 -0.34 18.83
C ILE A 297 2.01 -0.17 17.33
N ALA A 298 2.61 0.96 16.93
CA ALA A 298 3.06 1.24 15.55
C ALA A 298 3.68 0.02 14.82
N PRO A 299 4.61 -0.76 15.42
CA PRO A 299 5.23 -1.89 14.71
C PRO A 299 4.24 -3.00 14.29
N PHE A 300 3.09 -3.09 14.95
CA PHE A 300 2.05 -4.08 14.65
C PHE A 300 1.08 -3.64 13.57
N PHE A 301 0.86 -2.33 13.41
CA PHE A 301 -0.06 -1.76 12.42
C PHE A 301 0.54 -1.55 11.04
N PHE A 302 1.87 -1.55 10.90
CA PHE A 302 2.49 -1.20 9.63
C PHE A 302 2.92 -2.40 8.76
N GLY A 303 2.71 -3.64 9.23
CA GLY A 303 2.93 -4.84 8.43
C GLY A 303 4.38 -5.06 7.96
N TYR A 304 4.57 -5.93 6.97
CA TYR A 304 5.87 -6.17 6.34
C TYR A 304 6.24 -4.96 5.46
N GLN A 305 7.00 -4.02 6.00
CA GLN A 305 7.38 -2.81 5.26
C GLN A 305 8.59 -3.08 4.38
N VAL A 306 8.34 -3.20 3.09
CA VAL A 306 9.41 -3.36 2.12
C VAL A 306 9.03 -2.50 0.90
N CYS A 307 10.02 -1.91 0.22
CA CYS A 307 9.79 -0.91 -0.85
C CYS A 307 8.96 0.30 -0.38
N SER A 308 9.26 0.80 0.81
CA SER A 308 8.58 1.92 1.44
C SER A 308 9.51 3.07 1.87
N LEU A 309 8.90 4.26 2.00
CA LEU A 309 9.42 5.40 2.75
C LEU A 309 8.75 5.44 4.13
N ILE A 310 9.56 5.39 5.18
CA ILE A 310 9.10 5.48 6.57
C ILE A 310 9.22 6.94 7.01
N TYR A 311 8.13 7.50 7.54
CA TYR A 311 8.09 8.85 8.07
C TYR A 311 8.02 8.79 9.58
N GLU A 312 8.92 9.50 10.24
CA GLU A 312 8.98 9.64 11.68
C GLU A 312 9.10 11.11 12.05
N TYR A 313 8.41 11.58 13.10
CA TYR A 313 8.60 12.92 13.63
C TYR A 313 9.37 12.87 14.95
N LYS A 314 10.11 13.94 15.25
CA LYS A 314 10.79 14.09 16.55
C LYS A 314 9.81 14.70 17.55
N ASP A 315 9.54 13.98 18.64
CA ASP A 315 8.70 14.47 19.73
C ASP A 315 9.47 15.45 20.67
N ALA A 316 8.76 16.02 21.64
CA ALA A 316 9.32 16.96 22.61
C ALA A 316 10.40 16.34 23.53
N GLU A 317 10.40 15.01 23.68
CA GLU A 317 11.40 14.26 24.45
C GLU A 317 12.66 14.00 23.60
N GLY A 318 12.62 14.34 22.31
CA GLY A 318 13.69 14.13 21.35
C GLY A 318 13.70 12.75 20.71
N SER A 319 12.68 11.93 20.97
CA SER A 319 12.52 10.60 20.38
C SER A 319 11.82 10.68 19.03
N TYR A 320 12.19 9.79 18.12
CA TYR A 320 11.51 9.67 16.83
C TYR A 320 10.33 8.72 16.92
N ARG A 321 9.16 9.16 16.44
CA ARG A 321 7.90 8.43 16.43
C ARG A 321 7.42 8.25 15.00
N GLN A 322 7.19 7.00 14.60
CA GLN A 322 6.67 6.69 13.27
C GLN A 322 5.23 7.19 13.13
N VAL A 323 4.94 7.87 12.02
CA VAL A 323 3.61 8.42 11.72
C VAL A 323 3.00 7.83 10.46
N ALA A 324 3.81 7.45 9.47
CA ALA A 324 3.32 6.86 8.23
C ALA A 324 4.35 5.97 7.56
N VAL A 325 3.85 5.10 6.70
CA VAL A 325 4.62 4.34 5.71
C VAL A 325 3.99 4.64 4.36
N SER A 326 4.77 5.19 3.44
CA SER A 326 4.38 5.33 2.04
C SER A 326 4.97 4.17 1.27
N GLU A 327 4.22 3.61 0.33
CA GLU A 327 4.70 2.66 -0.67
C GLU A 327 4.62 3.40 -2.01
N PRO A 328 5.72 4.07 -2.41
CA PRO A 328 5.72 4.81 -3.66
C PRO A 328 5.46 3.87 -4.83
N ARG A 329 4.63 4.35 -5.76
CA ARG A 329 4.19 3.58 -6.92
C ARG A 329 5.31 3.39 -7.95
N ALA A 330 5.24 2.32 -8.74
CA ALA A 330 6.31 1.91 -9.66
C ALA A 330 6.39 2.74 -10.95
N TRP A 331 5.28 3.32 -11.40
CA TRP A 331 5.17 3.89 -12.75
C TRP A 331 5.12 5.42 -12.75
N HIS A 332 4.01 6.00 -12.28
CA HIS A 332 3.83 7.44 -12.14
C HIS A 332 4.13 7.89 -10.71
N TYR A 333 4.41 9.18 -10.55
CA TYR A 333 4.53 9.77 -9.22
C TYR A 333 3.25 9.59 -8.42
N ASN A 334 3.42 9.25 -7.15
CA ASN A 334 2.35 9.25 -6.18
C ASN A 334 2.44 10.49 -5.30
N ASN A 335 1.36 11.27 -5.28
CA ASN A 335 1.19 12.37 -4.34
C ASN A 335 0.40 11.84 -3.16
N GLU A 336 0.97 11.93 -1.96
CA GLU A 336 0.33 11.48 -0.73
C GLU A 336 0.24 12.62 0.28
N ILE A 337 -0.84 12.59 1.05
CA ILE A 337 -1.06 13.47 2.19
C ILE A 337 -1.06 12.63 3.45
N ILE A 338 -0.14 12.96 4.35
CA ILE A 338 0.07 12.29 5.63
C ILE A 338 -0.35 13.25 6.75
N GLY A 339 -1.36 12.85 7.53
CA GLY A 339 -1.74 13.60 8.73
C GLY A 339 -0.69 13.42 9.82
N LEU A 340 -0.24 14.52 10.41
CA LEU A 340 0.68 14.50 11.56
C LEU A 340 -0.07 14.93 12.83
N PRO A 341 0.29 14.36 13.98
CA PRO A 341 -0.34 14.75 15.24
C PRO A 341 0.17 16.14 15.68
N LYS A 342 -0.62 16.90 16.46
CA LYS A 342 -0.28 18.31 16.80
C LYS A 342 1.03 18.41 17.59
N GLU A 343 1.30 17.43 18.43
CA GLU A 343 2.51 17.30 19.22
C GLU A 343 3.78 17.05 18.40
N SER A 344 3.65 16.80 17.08
CA SER A 344 4.82 16.77 16.19
C SER A 344 5.48 18.14 16.03
N ILE A 345 4.76 19.22 16.36
CA ILE A 345 5.28 20.59 16.35
C ILE A 345 5.83 20.93 17.74
N LEU A 346 7.13 21.24 17.78
CA LEU A 346 7.83 21.65 18.98
C LEU A 346 7.36 23.02 19.48
N SER A 347 7.76 23.38 20.71
CA SER A 347 7.31 24.63 21.36
C SER A 347 7.71 25.90 20.62
N ASP A 348 8.78 25.85 19.84
CA ASP A 348 9.31 26.94 19.01
C ASP A 348 8.67 26.99 17.60
N GLY A 349 7.70 26.12 17.32
CA GLY A 349 7.06 26.03 16.00
C GLY A 349 7.89 25.26 14.97
N GLU A 350 8.92 24.52 15.41
CA GLU A 350 9.70 23.62 14.56
C GLU A 350 9.04 22.25 14.43
N LEU A 351 9.12 21.66 13.24
CA LEU A 351 8.79 20.25 12.99
C LEU A 351 10.02 19.59 12.36
N ARG A 352 10.48 18.49 12.97
CA ARG A 352 11.54 17.65 12.41
C ARG A 352 10.99 16.31 12.01
N LEU A 353 11.19 15.96 10.74
CA LEU A 353 10.83 14.68 10.18
C LEU A 353 12.08 13.91 9.78
N ARG A 354 12.14 12.63 10.12
CA ARG A 354 13.07 11.69 9.53
C ARG A 354 12.33 10.88 8.48
N ILE A 355 12.88 10.90 7.27
CA ILE A 355 12.41 10.05 6.17
C ILE A 355 13.47 8.98 5.97
N THR A 356 13.10 7.73 6.19
CA THR A 356 14.00 6.57 6.03
C THR A 356 13.51 5.70 4.90
N SER A 357 14.41 5.39 3.98
CA SER A 357 14.11 4.58 2.81
C SER A 357 14.43 3.12 3.05
N THR A 358 13.48 2.21 2.85
CA THR A 358 13.76 0.77 2.97
C THR A 358 14.40 0.19 1.70
N LYS A 359 14.30 0.90 0.56
CA LYS A 359 14.87 0.59 -0.76
C LYS A 359 15.32 1.84 -1.50
N ARG A 360 15.61 1.80 -2.81
CA ARG A 360 15.83 3.03 -3.56
C ARG A 360 14.50 3.64 -3.97
N HIS A 361 14.22 4.76 -3.35
CA HIS A 361 13.09 5.59 -3.69
C HIS A 361 13.58 6.93 -4.21
N THR A 362 12.71 7.58 -4.97
CA THR A 362 12.92 8.98 -5.33
C THR A 362 11.85 9.81 -4.64
N LEU A 363 12.28 10.83 -3.90
CA LEU A 363 11.41 11.85 -3.33
C LEU A 363 11.62 13.12 -4.15
N GLY A 364 10.61 13.52 -4.91
CA GLY A 364 10.63 14.72 -5.76
C GLY A 364 10.15 15.97 -5.06
N PHE A 365 9.32 15.85 -4.02
CA PHE A 365 8.82 16.99 -3.26
C PHE A 365 8.48 16.62 -1.82
N VAL A 366 8.72 17.56 -0.89
CA VAL A 366 8.24 17.49 0.48
C VAL A 366 7.83 18.88 0.98
N GLY A 367 6.64 18.98 1.55
CA GLY A 367 6.11 20.23 2.11
C GLY A 367 5.13 19.97 3.24
N VAL A 368 4.82 20.99 4.05
CA VAL A 368 3.84 20.89 5.13
C VAL A 368 2.79 21.97 4.98
N THR A 369 1.52 21.63 5.16
CA THR A 369 0.44 22.63 5.28
C THR A 369 -0.32 22.44 6.58
N GLN A 370 -0.76 23.55 7.18
CA GLN A 370 -1.69 23.56 8.31
C GLN A 370 -3.08 24.05 7.87
N GLN A 371 -3.31 24.16 6.56
CA GLN A 371 -4.55 24.64 5.95
C GLN A 371 -5.05 23.64 4.91
N MET A 372 -5.39 22.44 5.38
CA MET A 372 -6.14 21.48 4.57
C MET A 372 -7.62 21.87 4.54
N LYS A 373 -7.99 22.70 3.57
CA LYS A 373 -9.39 22.99 3.26
C LYS A 373 -9.80 22.19 2.04
N ASP A 374 -10.45 21.08 2.30
CA ASP A 374 -11.17 20.36 1.25
C ASP A 374 -12.23 21.28 0.65
N VAL A 375 -12.47 21.11 -0.64
CA VAL A 375 -13.55 21.80 -1.33
C VAL A 375 -14.87 21.28 -0.73
N GLU A 376 -15.77 22.19 -0.34
CA GLU A 376 -17.04 21.80 0.29
C GLU A 376 -17.78 20.78 -0.59
N GLY A 377 -18.40 19.75 0.01
CA GLY A 377 -19.06 18.66 -0.73
C GLY A 377 -20.19 19.06 -1.69
N LYS A 378 -20.55 20.35 -1.75
CA LYS A 378 -21.45 20.92 -2.78
C LYS A 378 -20.72 21.31 -4.08
N GLN A 379 -19.40 21.41 -4.07
CA GLN A 379 -18.58 21.89 -5.18
C GLN A 379 -17.95 20.76 -5.99
N PHE A 380 -18.04 19.51 -5.54
CA PHE A 380 -17.69 18.34 -6.34
C PHE A 380 -18.76 17.24 -6.18
N THR A 381 -18.86 16.37 -7.18
CA THR A 381 -19.72 15.18 -7.13
C THR A 381 -18.88 13.94 -7.38
N GLN A 382 -19.34 12.81 -6.85
CA GLN A 382 -18.73 11.51 -7.13
C GLN A 382 -19.82 10.50 -7.47
N GLU A 383 -19.54 9.62 -8.42
CA GLU A 383 -20.40 8.50 -8.79
C GLU A 383 -19.58 7.23 -8.98
N GLU A 384 -20.13 6.10 -8.58
CA GLU A 384 -19.55 4.79 -8.89
C GLU A 384 -19.85 4.45 -10.35
N VAL A 385 -18.81 4.19 -11.12
CA VAL A 385 -18.91 3.82 -12.54
C VAL A 385 -19.10 2.31 -12.62
N ARG A 386 -20.18 1.88 -13.28
CA ARG A 386 -20.56 0.47 -13.33
C ARG A 386 -19.54 -0.34 -14.12
N LEU A 387 -18.97 -1.36 -13.48
CA LEU A 387 -18.21 -2.41 -14.18
C LEU A 387 -19.19 -3.31 -14.94
N SER A 388 -19.23 -3.15 -16.25
CA SER A 388 -20.14 -3.85 -17.15
C SER A 388 -19.60 -5.22 -17.58
N ARG A 389 -18.28 -5.35 -17.67
CA ARG A 389 -17.61 -6.60 -18.02
C ARG A 389 -16.21 -6.68 -17.43
N ALA A 390 -15.82 -7.86 -16.98
CA ALA A 390 -14.45 -8.24 -16.67
C ALA A 390 -14.15 -9.62 -17.25
N TYR A 391 -13.16 -9.71 -18.15
CA TYR A 391 -12.83 -10.97 -18.84
C TYR A 391 -11.41 -11.42 -18.52
N HIS A 392 -11.28 -12.59 -17.90
CA HIS A 392 -10.00 -13.19 -17.54
C HIS A 392 -9.48 -14.04 -18.69
N HIS A 393 -8.33 -13.66 -19.27
CA HIS A 393 -7.80 -14.28 -20.49
C HIS A 393 -7.36 -15.73 -20.30
N ARG A 394 -6.54 -16.02 -19.27
CA ARG A 394 -6.08 -17.40 -18.99
C ARG A 394 -7.23 -18.35 -18.67
N LEU A 395 -8.19 -17.93 -17.84
CA LEU A 395 -9.34 -18.75 -17.46
C LEU A 395 -10.43 -18.79 -18.54
N LYS A 396 -10.35 -17.93 -19.56
CA LYS A 396 -11.38 -17.72 -20.59
C LYS A 396 -12.78 -17.55 -19.98
N LYS A 397 -12.84 -16.79 -18.89
CA LYS A 397 -14.03 -16.67 -18.03
C LYS A 397 -14.37 -15.21 -17.82
N ASP A 398 -15.66 -14.90 -17.87
CA ASP A 398 -16.21 -13.64 -17.37
C ASP A 398 -16.22 -13.68 -15.83
N VAL A 399 -15.49 -12.74 -15.22
CA VAL A 399 -15.32 -12.59 -13.76
C VAL A 399 -15.98 -11.31 -13.23
N THR A 400 -16.92 -10.75 -13.99
CA THR A 400 -17.62 -9.49 -13.66
C THR A 400 -18.35 -9.57 -12.33
N ARG A 401 -18.97 -10.73 -12.05
CA ARG A 401 -19.73 -10.94 -10.81
C ARG A 401 -18.79 -10.98 -9.60
N GLU A 402 -17.66 -11.64 -9.75
CA GLU A 402 -16.63 -11.75 -8.72
C GLU A 402 -16.08 -10.36 -8.38
N LEU A 403 -15.73 -9.53 -9.38
CA LEU A 403 -15.19 -8.19 -9.12
C LEU A 403 -16.22 -7.15 -8.66
N ASN A 404 -17.51 -7.35 -8.94
CA ASN A 404 -18.58 -6.44 -8.48
C ASN A 404 -19.12 -6.76 -7.07
N ASN A 405 -18.89 -7.96 -6.54
CA ASN A 405 -19.52 -8.42 -5.30
C ASN A 405 -18.49 -8.86 -4.26
N ALA A 406 -18.44 -8.10 -3.15
CA ALA A 406 -17.55 -8.35 -2.02
C ALA A 406 -17.80 -9.69 -1.28
N GLU A 407 -18.85 -10.43 -1.59
CA GLU A 407 -19.12 -11.77 -1.02
C GLU A 407 -18.67 -12.92 -1.94
N SER A 408 -18.25 -12.63 -3.17
CA SER A 408 -17.85 -13.64 -4.16
C SER A 408 -16.47 -14.26 -3.90
N GLU A 409 -16.11 -15.29 -4.66
CA GLU A 409 -14.74 -15.82 -4.67
C GLU A 409 -13.73 -14.80 -5.20
N TYR A 410 -12.46 -14.99 -4.82
CA TYR A 410 -11.36 -14.17 -5.33
C TYR A 410 -11.12 -14.41 -6.82
N VAL A 411 -10.89 -13.33 -7.56
CA VAL A 411 -10.27 -13.42 -8.89
C VAL A 411 -8.77 -13.59 -8.70
N HIS A 412 -8.31 -14.83 -8.88
CA HIS A 412 -6.92 -15.21 -8.75
C HIS A 412 -6.16 -14.98 -10.07
N MET A 413 -5.16 -14.10 -10.01
CA MET A 413 -4.25 -13.78 -11.10
C MET A 413 -2.84 -14.26 -10.76
N VAL A 414 -2.14 -14.82 -11.75
CA VAL A 414 -0.72 -15.21 -11.66
C VAL A 414 0.09 -14.45 -12.71
N THR A 415 1.41 -14.41 -12.56
CA THR A 415 2.31 -13.78 -13.54
C THR A 415 1.93 -14.05 -14.99
N GLY A 416 1.75 -12.97 -15.76
CA GLY A 416 1.34 -13.00 -17.17
C GLY A 416 -0.17 -12.93 -17.39
N ASP A 417 -0.99 -13.04 -16.33
CA ASP A 417 -2.43 -12.90 -16.46
C ASP A 417 -2.86 -11.48 -16.81
N VAL A 418 -3.89 -11.41 -17.64
CA VAL A 418 -4.58 -10.18 -18.00
C VAL A 418 -6.07 -10.35 -17.76
N VAL A 419 -6.67 -9.35 -17.12
CA VAL A 419 -8.12 -9.21 -16.99
C VAL A 419 -8.52 -7.90 -17.66
N ASP A 420 -9.28 -8.00 -18.76
CA ASP A 420 -9.87 -6.83 -19.40
C ASP A 420 -11.04 -6.33 -18.57
N LEU A 421 -11.15 -5.02 -18.36
CA LEU A 421 -12.22 -4.36 -17.63
C LEU A 421 -12.92 -3.35 -18.54
N GLU A 422 -14.25 -3.44 -18.61
CA GLU A 422 -15.09 -2.49 -19.33
C GLU A 422 -16.07 -1.80 -18.36
N PHE A 423 -15.90 -0.49 -18.17
CA PHE A 423 -16.82 0.32 -17.39
C PHE A 423 -17.73 1.14 -18.29
N ASP A 424 -19.00 1.28 -17.91
CA ASP A 424 -19.94 2.15 -18.62
C ASP A 424 -19.52 3.61 -18.44
N ALA A 425 -19.15 4.30 -19.51
CA ALA A 425 -18.81 5.72 -19.42
C ALA A 425 -20.05 6.51 -18.97
N SER A 426 -19.85 7.45 -18.04
CA SER A 426 -20.96 8.27 -17.56
C SER A 426 -21.44 9.22 -18.66
N ASN A 427 -22.75 9.28 -18.86
CA ASN A 427 -23.38 10.25 -19.74
C ASN A 427 -23.70 11.57 -19.01
N MET A 428 -23.37 11.69 -17.72
CA MET A 428 -23.65 12.92 -16.99
C MET A 428 -22.75 14.06 -17.51
N PRO A 429 -23.35 15.18 -17.95
CA PRO A 429 -22.60 16.30 -18.52
C PRO A 429 -21.70 16.93 -17.45
N ILE A 430 -20.56 17.45 -17.89
CA ILE A 430 -19.61 18.19 -17.06
C ILE A 430 -19.81 19.67 -17.36
N GLY A 431 -19.93 20.51 -16.31
CA GLY A 431 -20.01 21.96 -16.49
C GLY A 431 -18.72 22.55 -17.09
N GLU A 432 -18.82 23.74 -17.72
CA GLU A 432 -17.68 24.38 -18.38
C GLU A 432 -16.48 24.62 -17.45
N ASP A 433 -16.72 24.88 -16.16
CA ASP A 433 -15.68 25.12 -15.16
C ASP A 433 -15.27 23.87 -14.36
N GLN A 434 -15.74 22.69 -14.79
CA GLN A 434 -15.46 21.42 -14.15
C GLN A 434 -14.53 20.56 -15.00
N LYS A 435 -13.90 19.59 -14.35
CA LYS A 435 -13.17 18.49 -14.96
C LYS A 435 -13.54 17.19 -14.26
N GLU A 436 -13.38 16.07 -14.97
CA GLU A 436 -13.50 14.75 -14.37
C GLU A 436 -12.12 14.17 -14.05
N THR A 437 -12.06 13.39 -12.98
CA THR A 437 -10.91 12.58 -12.59
C THR A 437 -11.43 11.24 -12.10
N TYR A 438 -10.74 10.16 -12.44
CA TYR A 438 -11.11 8.82 -12.04
C TYR A 438 -10.25 8.34 -10.87
N VAL A 439 -10.90 7.71 -9.90
CA VAL A 439 -10.23 7.07 -8.76
C VAL A 439 -10.65 5.61 -8.76
N ILE A 440 -9.68 4.71 -8.78
CA ILE A 440 -9.91 3.27 -8.70
C ILE A 440 -9.71 2.82 -7.25
N GLN A 441 -10.56 1.93 -6.79
CA GLN A 441 -10.44 1.28 -5.50
C GLN A 441 -10.38 -0.23 -5.70
N SER A 442 -9.30 -0.87 -5.26
CA SER A 442 -9.11 -2.32 -5.37
C SER A 442 -8.99 -2.93 -3.98
N SER A 443 -9.59 -4.11 -3.81
CA SER A 443 -9.53 -4.85 -2.55
C SER A 443 -9.16 -6.29 -2.79
N GLY A 444 -8.33 -6.82 -1.91
CA GLY A 444 -7.75 -8.16 -2.03
C GLY A 444 -6.40 -8.21 -1.35
N PHE A 445 -5.63 -9.23 -1.68
CA PHE A 445 -4.27 -9.40 -1.20
C PHE A 445 -3.40 -10.03 -2.28
N TYR A 446 -2.08 -10.01 -2.10
CA TYR A 446 -1.14 -10.61 -3.04
C TYR A 446 0.02 -11.29 -2.31
N THR A 447 0.61 -12.28 -2.96
CA THR A 447 1.61 -13.16 -2.37
C THR A 447 2.75 -13.43 -3.33
N ALA A 448 3.85 -13.98 -2.83
CA ALA A 448 4.84 -14.54 -3.73
C ALA A 448 4.22 -15.68 -4.54
N LEU A 449 4.64 -15.84 -5.80
CA LEU A 449 4.09 -16.87 -6.67
C LEU A 449 4.38 -18.27 -6.11
N ARG A 450 3.33 -18.99 -5.72
CA ARG A 450 3.47 -20.34 -5.18
C ARG A 450 4.00 -21.32 -6.23
N PRO A 451 4.79 -22.33 -5.82
CA PRO A 451 5.46 -23.25 -6.74
C PRO A 451 4.55 -23.91 -7.78
N GLU A 452 3.33 -24.29 -7.40
CA GLU A 452 2.34 -24.93 -8.26
C GLU A 452 1.83 -24.05 -9.41
N TYR A 453 1.98 -22.72 -9.30
CA TYR A 453 1.57 -21.77 -10.35
C TYR A 453 2.73 -21.30 -11.23
N ARG A 454 3.98 -21.70 -10.92
CA ARG A 454 5.16 -21.32 -11.73
C ARG A 454 5.07 -21.77 -13.18
N GLN A 455 4.37 -22.88 -13.45
CA GLN A 455 4.12 -23.36 -14.81
C GLN A 455 3.32 -22.36 -15.67
N PHE A 456 2.54 -21.47 -15.06
CA PHE A 456 1.75 -20.46 -15.76
C PHE A 456 2.51 -19.16 -15.99
N ALA A 457 3.57 -18.90 -15.23
CA ALA A 457 4.38 -17.71 -15.39
C ALA A 457 5.13 -17.68 -16.73
N ASP A 458 5.40 -18.84 -17.34
CA ASP A 458 6.12 -18.98 -18.63
C ASP A 458 7.42 -18.14 -18.68
N ASP A 459 8.01 -17.92 -19.85
CA ASP A 459 9.02 -16.86 -20.03
C ASP A 459 8.35 -15.47 -20.04
N TRP A 460 7.80 -15.08 -18.90
CA TRP A 460 7.17 -13.79 -18.68
C TRP A 460 8.08 -12.63 -19.10
N GLN A 461 9.41 -12.78 -18.98
CA GLN A 461 10.37 -11.73 -19.35
C GLN A 461 10.35 -11.42 -20.85
N THR A 462 10.28 -12.44 -21.70
CA THR A 462 10.24 -12.21 -23.15
C THR A 462 8.89 -11.70 -23.63
N LYS A 463 7.79 -12.04 -22.93
CA LYS A 463 6.42 -11.60 -23.24
C LYS A 463 6.06 -10.19 -22.78
N ARG A 464 6.94 -9.50 -22.05
CA ARG A 464 6.71 -8.11 -21.62
C ARG A 464 6.51 -7.16 -22.81
N ALA A 465 5.56 -6.24 -22.67
CA ALA A 465 5.38 -5.12 -23.59
C ALA A 465 6.65 -4.27 -23.74
N ALA A 466 6.85 -3.66 -24.91
CA ALA A 466 8.03 -2.84 -25.20
C ALA A 466 8.20 -1.65 -24.23
N GLU A 467 7.08 -1.04 -23.82
CA GLU A 467 7.07 0.04 -22.82
C GLU A 467 7.67 -0.41 -21.49
N ASP A 468 7.32 -1.61 -21.04
CA ASP A 468 7.84 -2.23 -19.81
C ASP A 468 9.32 -2.57 -19.88
N LYS A 469 9.75 -3.13 -21.01
CA LYS A 469 11.18 -3.37 -21.27
C LYS A 469 11.96 -2.04 -21.23
N LYS A 470 11.44 -0.99 -21.88
CA LYS A 470 12.06 0.35 -21.90
C LYS A 470 12.16 0.94 -20.50
N ARG A 471 11.07 0.97 -19.72
CA ARG A 471 11.05 1.52 -18.36
C ARG A 471 12.02 0.79 -17.45
N ARG A 472 12.03 -0.54 -17.49
CA ARG A 472 12.93 -1.35 -16.65
C ARG A 472 14.40 -1.18 -17.01
N GLY A 473 14.71 -0.90 -18.28
CA GLY A 473 16.05 -0.49 -18.68
C GLY A 473 16.52 0.83 -18.05
N GLN A 474 15.61 1.67 -17.56
CA GLN A 474 15.93 2.91 -16.84
C GLN A 474 16.04 2.71 -15.33
N LEU A 475 15.47 1.63 -14.81
CA LEU A 475 15.49 1.26 -13.40
C LEU A 475 16.79 0.52 -13.07
N VAL A 476 17.17 0.49 -11.79
CA VAL A 476 18.40 -0.18 -11.37
C VAL A 476 18.11 -1.60 -10.87
N SER A 477 18.85 -2.59 -11.38
CA SER A 477 18.69 -4.02 -11.06
C SER A 477 19.03 -4.35 -9.59
N ILE A 478 18.36 -5.37 -9.03
CA ILE A 478 18.71 -5.99 -7.72
C ILE A 478 20.19 -6.37 -7.63
N SER A 479 20.83 -6.79 -8.72
CA SER A 479 22.26 -7.17 -8.70
C SER A 479 23.19 -6.00 -8.34
N SER A 480 22.73 -4.76 -8.49
CA SER A 480 23.47 -3.53 -8.14
C SER A 480 23.44 -3.18 -6.64
N TYR A 481 22.83 -4.04 -5.81
CA TYR A 481 22.72 -3.86 -4.36
C TYR A 481 23.84 -4.53 -3.55
N LYS A 482 24.77 -5.21 -4.23
CA LYS A 482 25.87 -5.91 -3.58
C LYS A 482 26.97 -4.97 -3.11
#